data_AF-A0A1V9HAM6-F1
#
_entry.id   AF-A0A1V9HAM6-F1
#
_cell.length_a   1.000
_cell.length_b   1.000
_cell.length_c   1.000
_cell.angle_alpha   90.00
_cell.angle_beta   90.00
_cell.angle_gamma   90.00
#
_symmetry.space_group_name_H-M   'P 1'
#
loop_
_entity.id
_entity.type
_entity.pdbx_description
1 polymer ?
#
loop_
_entity_poly.entity_id
_entity_poly.type
_entity_poly.pdbx_seq_one_letter_code
_entity_poly.pdbx_strand_id
1 'polypeptide(L)'
;MDAAKRYEWCHLLAHSMGGNDDETNIVAAVRGNNTEQLAIESALQMYRREDAFEMRISAALIDGLGAQHVANVICYEVRCIHGGDTYRRYLDCLNAPDPSQIHFYGVLSDFAMWANHKLQRIADAYNPLTQTIRRDLINMLPEEDE
;
A
#
# COMPACT_ATOMS: atom_id res chain seq x y z
N MET A 1 -18.60 -23.13 2.90
CA MET A 1 -18.16 -21.82 3.41
C MET A 1 -18.22 -21.88 4.92
N ASP A 2 -17.15 -21.49 5.60
CA ASP A 2 -17.13 -21.38 7.05
C ASP A 2 -18.04 -20.22 7.47
N ALA A 3 -19.11 -20.51 8.21
CA ALA A 3 -20.09 -19.52 8.66
C ALA A 3 -19.48 -18.48 9.63
N ALA A 4 -18.26 -18.70 10.12
CA ALA A 4 -17.54 -17.78 11.00
C ALA A 4 -16.81 -16.64 10.27
N LYS A 5 -16.59 -16.75 8.94
CA LYS A 5 -15.91 -15.69 8.18
C LYS A 5 -16.86 -14.52 7.94
N ARG A 6 -16.72 -13.49 8.78
CA ARG A 6 -17.46 -12.23 8.62
C ARG A 6 -16.91 -11.45 7.44
N TYR A 7 -17.74 -11.34 6.40
CA TYR A 7 -17.51 -10.40 5.31
C TYR A 7 -17.79 -8.98 5.79
N GLU A 8 -17.00 -8.04 5.29
CA GLU A 8 -17.18 -6.62 5.47
C GLU A 8 -17.20 -5.95 4.09
N TRP A 9 -17.83 -4.79 4.01
CA TRP A 9 -17.66 -3.90 2.86
C TRP A 9 -16.28 -3.26 2.96
N CYS A 10 -15.43 -3.62 2.01
CA CYS A 10 -14.07 -3.16 1.88
C CYS A 10 -14.02 -2.10 0.78
N HIS A 11 -13.58 -0.89 1.11
CA HIS A 11 -13.24 0.10 0.10
C HIS A 11 -12.06 -0.39 -0.75
N LEU A 12 -12.14 -0.21 -2.06
CA LEU A 12 -11.01 -0.38 -2.95
C LEU A 12 -10.04 0.77 -2.73
N LEU A 13 -10.50 2.02 -2.81
CA LEU A 13 -9.73 3.19 -2.41
C LEU A 13 -10.30 3.76 -1.11
N ALA A 14 -9.49 3.87 -0.06
CA ALA A 14 -9.95 4.48 1.18
C ALA A 14 -10.37 5.96 1.05
N HIS A 15 -11.29 6.37 1.93
CA HIS A 15 -11.73 7.76 2.07
C HIS A 15 -10.59 8.75 2.31
N SER A 16 -9.60 8.36 3.11
CA SER A 16 -8.43 9.19 3.39
C SER A 16 -7.59 9.48 2.13
N MET A 17 -7.83 8.74 1.05
CA MET A 17 -7.19 8.89 -0.25
C MET A 17 -8.18 9.38 -1.34
N GLY A 18 -9.38 9.82 -0.95
CA GLY A 18 -10.39 10.37 -1.85
C GLY A 18 -11.35 9.35 -2.47
N GLY A 19 -11.41 8.12 -1.96
CA GLY A 19 -12.44 7.15 -2.36
C GLY A 19 -13.83 7.52 -1.84
N ASN A 20 -14.87 7.08 -2.55
CA ASN A 20 -16.27 7.32 -2.20
C ASN A 20 -16.91 6.08 -1.53
N ASP A 21 -18.00 6.31 -0.79
CA ASP A 21 -18.92 5.28 -0.26
C ASP A 21 -19.97 4.86 -1.30
N ASP A 22 -19.55 4.37 -2.47
CA ASP A 22 -20.47 3.90 -3.50
C ASP A 22 -20.08 2.53 -4.06
N GLU A 23 -21.01 1.89 -4.76
CA GLU A 23 -20.87 0.54 -5.31
C GLU A 23 -19.71 0.37 -6.30
N THR A 24 -19.15 1.47 -6.81
CA THR A 24 -18.00 1.45 -7.72
C THR A 24 -16.66 1.35 -7.00
N ASN A 25 -16.65 1.63 -5.70
CA ASN A 25 -15.46 1.67 -4.86
C ASN A 25 -15.51 0.69 -3.67
N ILE A 26 -16.50 -0.20 -3.59
CA ILE A 26 -16.61 -1.16 -2.49
C ILE A 26 -16.83 -2.59 -2.99
N VAL A 27 -16.23 -3.55 -2.29
CA VAL A 27 -16.42 -4.98 -2.50
C VAL A 27 -16.58 -5.69 -1.17
N ALA A 28 -17.35 -6.77 -1.12
CA ALA A 28 -17.43 -7.64 0.03
C ALA A 28 -16.21 -8.57 0.06
N ALA A 29 -15.44 -8.52 1.15
CA ALA A 29 -14.31 -9.43 1.41
C ALA A 29 -14.22 -9.75 2.90
N VAL A 30 -13.44 -10.75 3.28
CA VAL A 30 -13.23 -11.07 4.71
C VAL A 30 -12.49 -9.94 5.42
N ARG A 31 -12.87 -9.68 6.68
CA ARG A 31 -12.34 -8.59 7.53
C ARG A 31 -10.81 -8.39 7.51
N GLY A 32 -10.04 -9.47 7.36
CA GLY A 32 -8.58 -9.41 7.22
C GLY A 32 -8.11 -8.48 6.10
N ASN A 33 -8.87 -8.37 5.01
CA ASN A 33 -8.54 -7.52 3.86
C ASN A 33 -8.50 -6.04 4.25
N ASN A 34 -9.43 -5.56 5.07
CA ASN A 34 -9.42 -4.16 5.54
C ASN A 34 -8.11 -3.80 6.24
N THR A 35 -7.50 -4.75 6.97
CA THR A 35 -6.22 -4.51 7.66
C THR A 35 -5.04 -4.46 6.70
N GLU A 36 -4.99 -5.33 5.70
CA GLU A 36 -3.93 -5.29 4.68
C GLU A 36 -4.01 -4.06 3.80
N GLN A 37 -5.23 -3.67 3.38
CA GLN A 37 -5.48 -2.46 2.62
C GLN A 37 -5.02 -1.22 3.39
N LEU A 38 -5.44 -1.10 4.65
CA LEU A 38 -5.01 -0.01 5.53
C LEU A 38 -3.49 0.07 5.68
N ALA A 39 -2.79 -1.08 5.72
CA ALA A 39 -1.34 -1.11 5.81
C ALA A 39 -0.66 -0.52 4.56
N ILE A 40 -1.13 -0.90 3.37
CA ILE A 40 -0.60 -0.38 2.09
C ILE A 40 -0.89 1.12 1.99
N GLU A 41 -2.12 1.54 2.29
CA GLU A 41 -2.55 2.94 2.21
C GLU A 41 -1.80 3.82 3.21
N SER A 42 -1.60 3.33 4.44
CA SER A 42 -0.82 4.03 5.47
C SER A 42 0.63 4.20 5.02
N ALA A 43 1.23 3.15 4.44
CA ALA A 43 2.59 3.21 3.93
C ALA A 43 2.70 4.24 2.79
N LEU A 44 1.77 4.25 1.84
CA LEU A 44 1.75 5.20 0.73
C LEU A 44 1.57 6.66 1.22
N GLN A 45 0.75 6.88 2.26
CA GLN A 45 0.61 8.22 2.86
C GLN A 45 1.90 8.78 3.47
N MET A 46 2.85 7.93 3.87
CA MET A 46 4.16 8.37 4.36
C MET A 46 4.96 9.07 3.25
N TYR A 47 4.72 8.71 1.99
CA TYR A 47 5.44 9.22 0.82
C TYR A 47 4.64 10.27 0.01
N ARG A 48 3.50 10.74 0.52
CA ARG A 48 2.59 11.64 -0.21
C ARG A 48 3.23 12.95 -0.68
N ARG A 49 4.33 13.39 -0.06
CA ARG A 49 5.06 14.61 -0.41
C ARG A 49 6.09 14.41 -1.52
N GLU A 50 6.46 13.17 -1.81
CA GLU A 50 7.47 12.86 -2.81
C GLU A 50 6.93 12.97 -4.24
N ASP A 51 5.59 12.92 -4.40
CA ASP A 51 4.89 12.94 -5.69
C ASP A 51 5.46 11.91 -6.70
N ALA A 52 6.02 10.82 -6.18
CA ALA A 52 6.81 9.86 -6.95
C ALA A 52 6.05 8.58 -7.27
N PHE A 53 4.88 8.36 -6.65
CA PHE A 53 4.18 7.08 -6.66
C PHE A 53 2.73 7.22 -7.09
N GLU A 54 2.30 6.32 -7.97
CA GLU A 54 0.91 6.21 -8.42
C GLU A 54 0.38 4.82 -8.10
N MET A 55 -0.84 4.76 -7.56
CA MET A 55 -1.50 3.53 -7.17
C MET A 55 -2.68 3.23 -8.09
N ARG A 56 -2.81 1.97 -8.48
CA ARG A 56 -3.98 1.41 -9.14
C ARG A 56 -4.49 0.24 -8.31
N ILE A 57 -5.80 0.18 -8.15
CA ILE A 57 -6.48 -0.88 -7.39
C ILE A 57 -7.48 -1.53 -8.32
N SER A 58 -7.51 -2.86 -8.30
CA SER A 58 -8.45 -3.65 -9.09
C SER A 58 -8.96 -4.83 -8.27
N ALA A 59 -10.18 -5.26 -8.53
CA ALA A 59 -10.76 -6.42 -7.89
C ALA A 59 -11.28 -7.41 -8.93
N ALA A 60 -10.99 -8.70 -8.72
CA ALA A 60 -11.63 -9.80 -9.42
C ALA A 60 -12.77 -10.32 -8.55
N LEU A 61 -13.98 -10.35 -9.10
CA LEU A 61 -15.19 -10.78 -8.40
C LEU A 61 -15.41 -12.29 -8.58
N ILE A 62 -16.15 -12.91 -7.65
CA ILE A 62 -16.62 -14.29 -7.84
C ILE A 62 -17.69 -14.31 -8.94
N ASP A 63 -17.53 -15.21 -9.91
CA ASP A 63 -18.52 -15.42 -10.97
C ASP A 63 -19.67 -16.32 -10.51
N GLY A 64 -20.92 -15.93 -10.81
CA GLY A 64 -22.13 -16.67 -10.44
C GLY A 64 -23.36 -15.81 -10.10
N LEU A 65 -24.54 -16.45 -10.09
CA LEU A 65 -25.84 -15.80 -9.78
C LEU A 65 -25.88 -15.33 -8.32
N GLY A 66 -25.58 -14.03 -8.11
CA GLY A 66 -25.79 -13.33 -6.84
C GLY A 66 -24.53 -12.84 -6.12
N ALA A 67 -23.33 -13.06 -6.65
CA ALA A 67 -22.06 -12.68 -6.00
C ALA A 67 -21.36 -11.47 -6.63
N GLN A 68 -22.10 -10.60 -7.33
CA GLN A 68 -21.56 -9.51 -8.16
C GLN A 68 -20.73 -8.47 -7.41
N HIS A 69 -20.77 -8.44 -6.07
CA HIS A 69 -19.93 -7.55 -5.27
C HIS A 69 -18.99 -8.30 -4.32
N VAL A 70 -18.94 -9.64 -4.39
CA VAL A 70 -18.03 -10.42 -3.55
C VAL A 70 -16.71 -10.57 -4.29
N ALA A 71 -15.65 -9.99 -3.73
CA ALA A 71 -14.32 -10.12 -4.29
C ALA A 71 -13.75 -11.51 -4.05
N ASN A 72 -13.06 -12.03 -5.05
CA ASN A 72 -12.16 -13.18 -4.94
C ASN A 72 -10.75 -12.69 -4.60
N VAL A 73 -10.28 -11.66 -5.31
CA VAL A 73 -8.95 -11.07 -5.12
C VAL A 73 -9.01 -9.56 -5.30
N ILE A 74 -8.32 -8.81 -4.44
CA ILE A 74 -7.99 -7.40 -4.67
C ILE A 74 -6.51 -7.29 -5.00
N CYS A 75 -6.16 -6.50 -6.01
CA CYS A 75 -4.78 -6.24 -6.42
C CYS A 75 -4.46 -4.76 -6.27
N TYR A 76 -3.49 -4.48 -5.41
CA TYR A 76 -2.84 -3.18 -5.30
C TYR A 76 -1.59 -3.18 -6.17
N GLU A 77 -1.52 -2.25 -7.10
CA GLU A 77 -0.34 -2.00 -7.91
C GLU A 77 0.15 -0.57 -7.67
N VAL A 78 1.39 -0.42 -7.22
CA VAL A 78 2.01 0.89 -7.05
C VAL A 78 3.24 1.00 -7.94
N ARG A 79 3.26 2.02 -8.80
CA ARG A 79 4.38 2.32 -9.69
C ARG A 79 5.08 3.59 -9.26
N CYS A 80 6.38 3.65 -9.52
CA CYS A 80 7.11 4.91 -9.46
C CYS A 80 7.05 5.61 -10.82
N ILE A 81 6.73 6.91 -10.86
CA ILE A 81 6.61 7.68 -12.11
C ILE A 81 7.97 7.81 -12.84
N HIS A 82 9.07 7.67 -12.10
CA HIS A 82 10.44 7.66 -12.64
C HIS A 82 10.85 6.28 -13.21
N GLY A 83 9.94 5.29 -13.21
CA GLY A 83 10.12 3.98 -13.82
C GLY A 83 10.66 2.87 -12.89
N GLY A 84 11.00 1.74 -13.51
CA GLY A 84 11.47 0.52 -12.83
C GLY A 84 10.35 -0.48 -12.49
N ASP A 85 10.63 -1.40 -11.57
CA ASP A 85 9.65 -2.37 -11.08
C ASP A 85 8.44 -1.72 -10.36
N THR A 86 7.33 -2.45 -10.36
CA THR A 86 6.04 -2.09 -9.75
C THR A 86 5.83 -2.94 -8.51
N TYR A 87 5.45 -2.33 -7.39
CA TYR A 87 4.97 -3.06 -6.23
C TYR A 87 3.61 -3.67 -6.55
N ARG A 88 3.45 -4.97 -6.35
CA ARG A 88 2.17 -5.67 -6.52
C ARG A 88 1.86 -6.48 -5.30
N ARG A 89 0.66 -6.28 -4.74
CA ARG A 89 0.15 -7.12 -3.66
C ARG A 89 -1.25 -7.62 -4.01
N TYR A 90 -1.41 -8.93 -3.92
CA TYR A 90 -2.68 -9.62 -4.10
C TYR A 90 -3.23 -9.99 -2.73
N LEU A 91 -4.47 -9.61 -2.47
CA LEU A 91 -5.18 -9.87 -1.24
C LEU A 91 -6.22 -10.95 -1.49
N ASP A 92 -6.18 -12.04 -0.72
CA ASP A 92 -7.16 -13.11 -0.80
C ASP A 92 -8.44 -12.69 -0.07
N CYS A 93 -9.48 -12.36 -0.83
CA CYS A 93 -10.72 -11.83 -0.29
C CYS A 93 -11.57 -12.87 0.46
N LEU A 94 -11.21 -14.15 0.35
CA LEU A 94 -11.94 -15.28 0.94
C LEU A 94 -11.19 -15.88 2.14
N ASN A 95 -9.88 -15.71 2.22
CA ASN A 95 -9.03 -16.36 3.22
C ASN A 95 -7.96 -15.47 3.86
N ALA A 96 -8.03 -14.14 3.71
CA ALA A 96 -7.10 -13.26 4.41
C ALA A 96 -7.07 -13.56 5.93
N PRO A 97 -5.88 -13.46 6.56
CA PRO A 97 -5.70 -13.77 7.97
C PRO A 97 -6.51 -12.82 8.85
N ASP A 98 -6.81 -13.24 10.08
CA ASP A 98 -7.42 -12.35 11.05
C ASP A 98 -6.54 -11.11 11.29
N PRO A 99 -7.14 -9.92 11.46
CA PRO A 99 -6.40 -8.69 11.76
C PRO A 99 -5.43 -8.87 12.93
N SER A 100 -4.15 -8.61 12.69
CA SER A 100 -3.13 -8.59 13.74
C SER A 100 -2.10 -7.50 13.46
N GLN A 101 -1.51 -6.96 14.53
CA GLN A 101 -0.48 -5.94 14.41
C GLN A 101 0.76 -6.45 13.67
N ILE A 102 1.16 -7.70 13.92
CA ILE A 102 2.31 -8.31 13.25
C ILE A 102 2.09 -8.35 11.73
N HIS A 103 0.90 -8.80 11.31
CA HIS A 103 0.56 -8.84 9.89
C HIS A 103 0.52 -7.43 9.28
N PHE A 104 -0.14 -6.49 9.95
CA PHE A 104 -0.21 -5.09 9.54
C PHE A 104 1.18 -4.47 9.31
N TYR A 105 2.06 -4.54 10.31
CA TYR A 105 3.41 -3.97 10.20
C TYR A 105 4.28 -4.74 9.21
N GLY A 106 4.05 -6.03 9.02
CA GLY A 106 4.70 -6.80 7.96
C GLY A 106 4.39 -6.26 6.57
N VAL A 107 3.11 -6.02 6.27
CA VAL A 107 2.68 -5.42 4.98
C VAL A 107 3.20 -4.00 4.82
N LEU A 108 3.08 -3.18 5.86
CA LEU A 108 3.54 -1.79 5.84
C LEU A 108 5.05 -1.71 5.60
N SER A 109 5.83 -2.51 6.32
CA SER A 109 7.30 -2.53 6.21
C SER A 109 7.76 -3.00 4.83
N ASP A 110 7.13 -4.04 4.28
CA ASP A 110 7.40 -4.54 2.93
C ASP A 110 7.23 -3.45 1.86
N PHE A 111 6.11 -2.71 1.92
CA PHE A 111 5.88 -1.57 1.04
C PHE A 111 6.92 -0.46 1.25
N ALA A 112 7.14 -0.06 2.51
CA ALA A 112 8.04 1.04 2.85
C ALA A 112 9.49 0.75 2.41
N MET A 113 9.95 -0.48 2.57
CA MET A 113 11.26 -0.91 2.08
C MET A 113 11.36 -0.79 0.56
N TRP A 114 10.34 -1.25 -0.17
CA TRP A 114 10.29 -1.09 -1.62
C TRP A 114 10.34 0.40 -2.03
N ALA A 115 9.51 1.24 -1.44
CA ALA A 115 9.43 2.67 -1.75
C ALA A 115 10.74 3.39 -1.43
N ASN A 116 11.36 3.13 -0.27
CA ASN A 116 12.65 3.70 0.12
C ASN A 116 13.76 3.31 -0.88
N HIS A 117 13.80 2.06 -1.33
CA HIS A 117 14.76 1.64 -2.35
C HIS A 117 14.55 2.38 -3.69
N LYS A 118 13.31 2.72 -4.05
CA LYS A 118 13.02 3.54 -5.23
C LYS A 118 13.53 4.96 -5.09
N LEU A 119 13.18 5.61 -3.99
CA LEU A 119 13.62 6.98 -3.71
C LEU A 119 15.15 7.06 -3.61
N GLN A 120 15.81 6.07 -3.02
CA GLN A 120 17.28 6.04 -2.97
C GLN A 120 17.89 5.99 -4.37
N ARG A 121 17.37 5.15 -5.27
CA ARG A 121 17.86 5.08 -6.67
C ARG A 121 17.64 6.38 -7.42
N ILE A 122 16.51 7.05 -7.19
CA ILE A 122 16.23 8.38 -7.74
C ILE A 122 17.26 9.37 -7.19
N ALA A 123 17.43 9.44 -5.87
CA ALA A 123 18.37 10.34 -5.22
C ALA A 123 19.81 10.13 -5.72
N ASP A 124 20.25 8.87 -5.89
CA ASP A 124 21.58 8.56 -6.41
C ASP A 124 21.77 9.01 -7.87
N ALA A 125 20.69 8.99 -8.68
CA ALA A 125 20.73 9.49 -10.06
C ALA A 125 20.79 11.03 -10.13
N TYR A 126 20.08 11.72 -9.23
CA TYR A 126 20.02 13.19 -9.21
C TYR A 126 21.19 13.84 -8.44
N ASN A 127 21.74 13.16 -7.44
CA ASN A 127 22.83 13.67 -6.62
C ASN A 127 23.80 12.53 -6.25
N PRO A 128 24.77 12.21 -7.13
CA PRO A 128 25.65 11.04 -7.00
C PRO A 128 26.72 11.18 -5.91
N LEU A 129 26.47 11.99 -4.87
CA LEU A 129 27.37 12.13 -3.73
C LEU A 129 27.59 10.76 -3.09
N THR A 130 28.86 10.42 -2.90
CA THR A 130 29.25 9.21 -2.19
C THR A 130 28.73 9.27 -0.76
N GLN A 131 28.51 8.10 -0.15
CA GLN A 131 28.03 7.99 1.22
C GLN A 131 28.90 8.79 2.22
N THR A 132 30.21 8.86 1.98
CA THR A 132 31.16 9.66 2.75
C THR A 132 30.82 11.15 2.70
N ILE A 133 30.62 11.71 1.50
CA ILE A 133 30.32 13.14 1.35
C ILE A 133 28.96 13.48 1.98
N ARG A 134 27.97 12.58 1.85
CA ARG A 134 26.68 12.75 2.52
C ARG A 134 26.82 12.81 4.04
N ARG A 135 27.64 11.93 4.63
CA ARG A 135 27.89 11.90 6.07
C ARG A 135 28.62 13.16 6.54
N ASP A 136 29.58 13.63 5.76
CA ASP A 136 30.30 14.87 6.05
C ASP A 136 29.35 16.08 6.03
N LEU A 137 28.43 16.15 5.07
CA LEU A 137 27.41 17.21 5.01
C LEU A 137 26.42 17.16 6.18
N ILE A 138 25.96 15.97 6.59
CA ILE A 138 25.08 15.82 7.76
C ILE A 138 25.78 16.32 9.03
N ASN A 139 27.06 16.00 9.21
CA ASN A 139 27.85 16.48 10.34
C ASN A 139 28.11 18.01 10.31
N MET A 140 27.88 18.66 9.17
CA MET A 140 27.96 20.12 9.01
C MET A 140 26.61 20.81 9.21
N LEU A 141 25.51 20.08 9.31
CA LEU A 141 24.22 20.67 9.67
C LEU A 141 24.32 21.20 11.11
N PRO A 142 23.84 22.42 11.37
CA PRO A 142 23.76 22.91 12.74
C PRO A 142 22.87 21.96 13.55
N GLU A 143 23.29 21.62 14.77
CA GLU A 143 22.40 20.95 15.71
C GLU A 143 21.19 21.87 15.90
N GLU A 144 19.98 21.32 15.76
CA GLU A 144 18.78 22.09 16.05
C GLU A 144 18.83 22.45 17.53
N ASP A 145 19.04 23.73 17.84
CA ASP A 145 18.95 24.26 19.19
C ASP A 145 17.54 23.94 19.73
N GLU A 146 17.47 23.07 20.75
CA GLU A 146 16.23 22.71 21.48
C GLU A 146 15.55 23.92 22.16
#